data_AF-A0A3D1N1B0-F1
#
_entry.id   AF-A0A3D1N1B0-F1
#
_cell.length_a   1.000
_cell.length_b   1.000
_cell.length_c   1.000
_cell.angle_alpha   90.00
_cell.angle_beta   90.00
_cell.angle_gamma   90.00
#
_symmetry.space_group_name_H-M   'P 1'
#
loop_
_entity.id
_entity.type
_entity.pdbx_description
1 polymer ?
#
loop_
_entity_poly.entity_id
_entity_poly.type
_entity_poly.pdbx_seq_one_letter_code
_entity_poly.pdbx_strand_id
1 'polypeptide(L)'
;MQIGDLPSANKRVVGCPRYPLIPPPAAGGKVTPRLILASASPRRKQLLTEAGIPFKAIPSRVTEVSAFKRPDLIVKELAYKKALSVAVKHPKRPVLGADTLVYCKGRVLGKPKTAKDAMRLLNLQNGSWQTVHTGAALIWLEKNIFLAGGERTRCKARKLPLKTLRSMAEKHLDKAGAYAVQDADDIFIAKMDGRFDTVVGLSMNVVRKFMKQAGLSIKKKSEVSSQ
;
A
#
# COMPACT_ATOMS: atom_id res chain seq x y z
N MET A 1 -43.78 -19.22 -52.80
CA MET A 1 -42.35 -19.30 -52.40
C MET A 1 -42.07 -18.12 -51.48
N GLN A 2 -41.80 -18.41 -50.21
CA GLN A 2 -41.57 -17.44 -49.14
C GLN A 2 -40.25 -16.69 -49.34
N ILE A 3 -40.33 -15.36 -49.30
CA ILE A 3 -39.22 -14.46 -49.04
C ILE A 3 -39.12 -14.38 -47.51
N GLY A 4 -38.07 -14.99 -46.95
CA GLY A 4 -37.81 -15.03 -45.52
C GLY A 4 -37.23 -13.72 -45.02
N ASP A 5 -37.96 -13.07 -44.11
CA ASP A 5 -37.51 -11.92 -43.35
C ASP A 5 -36.40 -12.29 -42.36
N LEU A 6 -35.36 -11.45 -42.34
CA LEU A 6 -34.26 -11.50 -41.37
C LEU A 6 -34.77 -11.15 -39.96
N PRO A 7 -34.46 -11.94 -38.91
CA PRO A 7 -34.87 -11.60 -37.56
C PRO A 7 -34.03 -10.45 -36.99
N SER A 8 -34.75 -9.37 -36.63
CA SER A 8 -34.28 -8.24 -35.83
C SER A 8 -33.64 -8.70 -34.52
N ALA A 9 -32.38 -8.32 -34.32
CA ALA A 9 -31.61 -8.63 -33.12
C ALA A 9 -32.15 -7.87 -31.91
N ASN A 10 -32.97 -8.56 -31.12
CA ASN A 10 -33.48 -8.11 -29.83
C ASN A 10 -32.35 -8.05 -28.78
N LYS A 11 -31.61 -6.93 -28.72
CA LYS A 11 -30.63 -6.69 -27.65
C LYS A 11 -31.35 -6.34 -26.36
N ARG A 12 -31.67 -7.35 -25.55
CA ARG A 12 -31.97 -7.17 -24.13
C ARG A 12 -30.73 -6.59 -23.45
N VAL A 13 -30.77 -5.31 -23.13
CA VAL A 13 -29.82 -4.70 -22.18
C VAL A 13 -30.16 -5.28 -20.81
N VAL A 14 -29.34 -6.22 -20.35
CA VAL A 14 -29.46 -6.77 -18.99
C VAL A 14 -29.07 -5.64 -18.03
N GLY A 15 -30.06 -5.15 -17.26
CA GLY A 15 -29.88 -4.02 -16.35
C GLY A 15 -28.88 -4.33 -15.23
N CYS A 16 -27.97 -3.39 -14.99
CA CYS A 16 -27.16 -3.38 -13.77
C CYS A 16 -28.07 -3.33 -12.52
N PRO A 17 -27.82 -4.14 -11.48
CA PRO A 17 -28.59 -4.03 -10.24
C PRO A 17 -28.34 -2.66 -9.60
N ARG A 18 -29.43 -1.89 -9.42
CA ARG A 18 -29.41 -0.64 -8.64
C ARG A 18 -29.25 -1.02 -7.17
N TYR A 19 -28.08 -0.72 -6.59
CA TYR A 19 -27.86 -0.84 -5.15
C TYR A 19 -28.63 0.27 -4.41
N PRO A 20 -29.30 -0.04 -3.27
CA PRO A 20 -29.97 0.98 -2.47
C PRO A 20 -28.98 1.97 -1.87
N LEU A 21 -29.30 3.26 -1.96
CA LEU A 21 -28.56 4.35 -1.33
C LEU A 21 -28.69 4.21 0.20
N ILE A 22 -27.57 4.02 0.89
CA ILE A 22 -27.52 3.93 2.36
C ILE A 22 -27.71 5.34 2.95
N PRO A 23 -28.65 5.57 3.89
CA PRO A 23 -28.79 6.88 4.56
C PRO A 23 -27.59 7.17 5.49
N PRO A 24 -27.20 8.44 5.66
CA PRO A 24 -26.10 8.80 6.56
C PRO A 24 -26.47 8.49 8.03
N PRO A 25 -25.51 8.00 8.85
CA PRO A 25 -25.78 7.68 10.25
C PRO A 25 -26.03 8.94 11.09
N ALA A 26 -27.02 8.84 11.98
CA ALA A 26 -27.40 9.87 12.95
C ALA A 26 -26.24 10.28 13.87
N ALA A 27 -26.21 11.57 14.22
CA ALA A 27 -25.17 12.18 15.04
C ALA A 27 -25.29 11.74 16.52
N GLY A 28 -24.37 10.88 16.95
CA GLY A 28 -24.11 10.54 18.35
C GLY A 28 -22.61 10.52 18.61
N GLY A 29 -22.18 11.00 19.80
CA GLY A 29 -20.79 11.32 20.17
C GLY A 29 -19.72 10.38 19.59
N LYS A 30 -18.85 10.91 18.74
CA LYS A 30 -17.84 10.14 17.99
C LYS A 30 -16.68 9.68 18.89
N VAL A 31 -16.85 8.53 19.53
CA VAL A 31 -15.70 7.67 19.85
C VAL A 31 -15.20 7.13 18.52
N THR A 32 -14.21 7.79 17.90
CA THR A 32 -13.60 7.29 16.67
C THR A 32 -13.06 5.88 16.94
N PRO A 33 -13.55 4.83 16.25
CA PRO A 33 -12.99 3.50 16.45
C PRO A 33 -11.52 3.56 16.06
N ARG A 34 -10.63 3.41 17.06
CA ARG A 34 -9.17 3.34 16.85
C ARG A 34 -8.91 2.36 15.71
N LEU A 35 -8.28 2.86 14.65
CA LEU A 35 -7.87 2.11 13.47
C LEU A 35 -6.97 0.95 13.89
N ILE A 36 -7.09 -0.21 13.25
CA ILE A 36 -6.12 -1.30 13.42
C ILE A 36 -5.16 -1.29 12.23
N LEU A 37 -3.86 -1.20 12.49
CA LEU A 37 -2.83 -1.40 11.47
C LEU A 37 -2.42 -2.88 11.44
N ALA A 38 -2.75 -3.58 10.36
CA ALA A 38 -2.46 -5.00 10.13
C ALA A 38 -0.99 -5.25 9.74
N SER A 39 -0.02 -4.64 10.42
CA SER A 39 1.39 -4.65 10.03
C SER A 39 2.34 -4.54 11.23
N ALA A 40 3.44 -5.31 11.19
CA ALA A 40 4.55 -5.20 12.13
C ALA A 40 5.53 -4.05 11.80
N SER A 41 5.55 -3.58 10.55
CA SER A 41 6.54 -2.61 10.04
C SER A 41 6.61 -1.33 10.89
N PRO A 42 7.78 -1.00 11.48
CA PRO A 42 7.99 0.25 12.22
C PRO A 42 7.73 1.49 11.37
N ARG A 43 8.17 1.49 10.12
CA ARG A 43 8.01 2.60 9.18
C ARG A 43 6.56 2.97 8.92
N ARG A 44 5.67 1.97 8.79
CA ARG A 44 4.23 2.21 8.60
C ARG A 44 3.56 2.77 9.86
N LYS A 45 4.02 2.33 11.04
CA LYS A 45 3.57 2.89 12.32
C LYS A 45 3.96 4.36 12.42
N GLN A 46 5.21 4.69 12.11
CA GLN A 46 5.73 6.05 12.11
C GLN A 46 4.91 6.97 11.18
N LEU A 47 4.67 6.58 9.93
CA LEU A 47 3.87 7.39 8.98
C LEU A 47 2.44 7.68 9.48
N LEU A 48 1.79 6.73 10.15
CA LEU A 48 0.47 6.96 10.75
C LEU A 48 0.54 7.88 11.97
N THR A 49 1.56 7.71 12.81
CA THR A 49 1.80 8.56 14.00
C THR A 49 2.06 10.01 13.60
N GLU A 50 2.95 10.25 12.63
CA GLU A 50 3.26 11.58 12.09
C GLU A 50 2.02 12.24 11.47
N ALA A 51 1.12 11.46 10.89
CA ALA A 51 -0.15 11.93 10.36
C ALA A 51 -1.23 12.18 11.44
N GLY A 52 -0.92 11.95 12.73
CA GLY A 52 -1.87 12.14 13.84
C GLY A 52 -3.02 11.12 13.83
N ILE A 53 -2.86 9.97 13.19
CA ILE A 53 -3.89 8.95 13.09
C ILE A 53 -3.76 8.00 14.29
N PRO A 54 -4.73 7.92 15.21
CA PRO A 54 -4.65 6.97 16.33
C PRO A 54 -4.92 5.55 15.85
N PHE A 55 -3.99 4.63 16.12
CA PHE A 55 -4.12 3.23 15.73
C PHE A 55 -3.64 2.25 16.79
N LYS A 56 -4.05 0.98 16.66
CA LYS A 56 -3.45 -0.18 17.33
C LYS A 56 -2.78 -1.06 16.27
N ALA A 57 -1.53 -1.45 16.47
CA ALA A 57 -0.84 -2.36 15.55
C ALA A 57 -1.11 -3.82 15.92
N ILE A 58 -1.56 -4.62 14.95
CA ILE A 58 -1.76 -6.06 15.08
C ILE A 58 -1.18 -6.72 13.83
N PRO A 59 0.02 -7.33 13.88
CA PRO A 59 0.62 -7.95 12.70
C PRO A 59 -0.27 -9.07 12.11
N SER A 60 -0.44 -9.06 10.79
CA SER A 60 -0.99 -10.20 10.06
C SER A 60 0.01 -11.37 10.04
N ARG A 61 -0.49 -12.61 10.02
CA ARG A 61 0.29 -13.85 9.90
C ARG A 61 0.06 -14.57 8.57
N VAL A 62 -0.45 -13.85 7.56
CA VAL A 62 -0.76 -14.44 6.25
C VAL A 62 0.52 -14.65 5.44
N THR A 63 0.62 -15.80 4.79
CA THR A 63 1.68 -16.11 3.82
C THR A 63 1.60 -15.15 2.63
N GLU A 64 2.72 -14.52 2.27
CA GLU A 64 2.79 -13.51 1.21
C GLU A 64 2.90 -14.14 -0.18
N VAL A 65 1.84 -14.84 -0.60
CA VAL A 65 1.71 -15.42 -1.94
C VAL A 65 0.60 -14.73 -2.72
N SER A 66 0.91 -14.29 -3.93
CA SER A 66 -0.01 -13.66 -4.87
C SER A 66 -0.16 -14.54 -6.10
N ALA A 67 -1.40 -14.63 -6.62
CA ALA A 67 -1.66 -15.28 -7.90
C ALA A 67 -1.32 -14.36 -9.10
N PHE A 68 -1.15 -13.06 -8.85
CA PHE A 68 -0.83 -12.08 -9.88
C PHE A 68 0.67 -12.01 -10.17
N LYS A 69 0.99 -11.69 -11.43
CA LYS A 69 2.37 -11.37 -11.86
C LYS A 69 2.62 -9.87 -11.96
N ARG A 70 1.56 -9.07 -12.07
CA ARG A 70 1.63 -7.62 -12.22
C ARG A 70 1.91 -6.94 -10.86
N PRO A 71 2.98 -6.14 -10.71
CA PRO A 71 3.37 -5.52 -9.45
C PRO A 71 2.26 -4.72 -8.75
N ASP A 72 1.47 -3.97 -9.51
CA ASP A 72 0.36 -3.16 -8.99
C ASP A 72 -0.80 -4.01 -8.44
N LEU A 73 -1.02 -5.19 -9.00
CA LEU A 73 -2.05 -6.13 -8.53
C LEU A 73 -1.56 -6.93 -7.33
N ILE A 74 -0.29 -7.36 -7.34
CA ILE A 74 0.34 -8.08 -6.23
C ILE A 74 0.19 -7.31 -4.92
N VAL A 75 0.62 -6.04 -4.89
CA VAL A 75 0.60 -5.26 -3.64
C VAL A 75 -0.82 -4.99 -3.14
N LYS A 76 -1.80 -4.82 -4.04
CA LYS A 76 -3.21 -4.63 -3.67
C LYS A 76 -3.78 -5.91 -3.06
N GLU A 77 -3.53 -7.06 -3.69
CA GLU A 77 -3.98 -8.36 -3.19
C GLU A 77 -3.38 -8.67 -1.82
N LEU A 78 -2.06 -8.51 -1.68
CA LEU A 78 -1.36 -8.78 -0.42
C LEU A 78 -1.80 -7.83 0.70
N ALA A 79 -1.97 -6.54 0.40
CA ALA A 79 -2.51 -5.58 1.37
C ALA A 79 -3.93 -5.97 1.83
N TYR A 80 -4.79 -6.39 0.89
CA TYR A 80 -6.14 -6.86 1.19
C TYR A 80 -6.14 -8.12 2.06
N LYS A 81 -5.36 -9.15 1.70
CA LYS A 81 -5.23 -10.39 2.48
C LYS A 81 -4.77 -10.11 3.91
N LYS A 82 -3.79 -9.21 4.08
CA LYS A 82 -3.30 -8.79 5.41
C LYS A 82 -4.40 -8.12 6.22
N ALA A 83 -5.11 -7.15 5.63
CA ALA A 83 -6.22 -6.47 6.30
C ALA A 83 -7.33 -7.45 6.70
N LEU A 84 -7.74 -8.33 5.78
CA LEU A 84 -8.86 -9.26 5.97
C LEU A 84 -8.59 -10.23 7.12
N SER A 85 -7.38 -10.78 7.18
CA SER A 85 -6.97 -11.73 8.23
C SER A 85 -7.09 -11.19 9.66
N VAL A 86 -6.99 -9.87 9.81
CA VAL A 86 -7.15 -9.18 11.09
C VAL A 86 -8.60 -8.69 11.26
N ALA A 87 -9.25 -8.24 10.18
CA ALA A 87 -10.63 -7.76 10.20
C ALA A 87 -11.63 -8.83 10.65
N VAL A 88 -11.47 -10.09 10.24
CA VAL A 88 -12.34 -11.19 10.67
C VAL A 88 -12.34 -11.40 12.19
N LYS A 89 -11.26 -11.02 12.89
CA LYS A 89 -11.15 -11.08 14.35
C LYS A 89 -11.61 -9.79 15.05
N HIS A 90 -11.83 -8.73 14.29
CA HIS A 90 -12.20 -7.40 14.78
C HIS A 90 -13.27 -6.74 13.89
N PRO A 91 -14.44 -7.37 13.71
CA PRO A 91 -15.44 -6.94 12.71
C PRO A 91 -15.96 -5.51 12.93
N LYS A 92 -15.97 -5.03 14.18
CA LYS A 92 -16.42 -3.70 14.60
C LYS A 92 -15.36 -2.59 14.49
N ARG A 93 -14.20 -2.87 13.89
CA ARG A 93 -13.08 -1.93 13.77
C ARG A 93 -12.64 -1.81 12.32
N PRO A 94 -12.25 -0.61 11.86
CA PRO A 94 -11.57 -0.47 10.59
C PRO A 94 -10.15 -1.02 10.69
N VAL A 95 -9.76 -1.84 9.71
CA VAL A 95 -8.46 -2.50 9.65
C VAL A 95 -7.74 -2.09 8.37
N LEU A 96 -6.55 -1.52 8.51
CA LEU A 96 -5.66 -1.08 7.44
C LEU A 96 -4.54 -2.10 7.22
N GLY A 97 -4.49 -2.71 6.04
CA GLY A 97 -3.37 -3.50 5.55
C GLY A 97 -2.56 -2.74 4.51
N ALA A 98 -1.28 -3.09 4.37
CA ALA A 98 -0.41 -2.52 3.35
C ALA A 98 0.69 -3.50 2.92
N ASP A 99 1.10 -3.38 1.67
CA ASP A 99 2.16 -4.15 1.06
C ASP A 99 3.02 -3.29 0.13
N THR A 100 4.31 -3.61 0.01
CA THR A 100 5.27 -2.80 -0.74
C THR A 100 6.30 -3.70 -1.40
N LEU A 101 6.53 -3.49 -2.70
CA LEU A 101 7.58 -4.17 -3.45
C LEU A 101 8.33 -3.19 -4.35
N VAL A 102 9.55 -3.55 -4.73
CA VAL A 102 10.35 -2.83 -5.71
C VAL A 102 10.38 -3.62 -7.01
N TYR A 103 10.16 -2.96 -8.15
CA TYR A 103 10.22 -3.56 -9.47
C TYR A 103 11.30 -2.88 -10.31
N CYS A 104 12.22 -3.66 -10.86
CA CYS A 104 13.31 -3.17 -11.70
C CYS A 104 13.65 -4.19 -12.78
N LYS A 105 13.85 -3.73 -14.03
CA LYS A 105 14.30 -4.57 -15.16
C LYS A 105 13.54 -5.89 -15.31
N GLY A 106 12.21 -5.84 -15.28
CA GLY A 106 11.37 -7.04 -15.46
C GLY A 106 11.18 -7.90 -14.21
N ARG A 107 11.75 -7.51 -13.05
CA ARG A 107 11.81 -8.37 -11.86
C ARG A 107 11.29 -7.66 -10.62
N VAL A 108 10.52 -8.39 -9.80
CA VAL A 108 10.21 -7.99 -8.43
C VAL A 108 11.44 -8.27 -7.56
N LEU A 109 11.89 -7.25 -6.84
CA LEU A 109 13.03 -7.33 -5.93
C LEU A 109 12.51 -7.49 -4.51
N GLY A 110 12.80 -8.66 -3.92
CA GLY A 110 12.52 -8.94 -2.52
C GLY A 110 13.56 -8.32 -1.58
N LYS A 111 13.49 -8.72 -0.31
CA LYS A 111 14.56 -8.47 0.67
C LYS A 111 15.74 -9.39 0.36
N PRO A 112 16.99 -8.90 0.44
CA PRO A 112 18.15 -9.74 0.25
C PRO A 112 18.23 -10.80 1.37
N LYS A 113 18.64 -12.02 1.02
CA LYS A 113 18.87 -13.08 2.02
C LYS A 113 20.26 -13.00 2.67
N THR A 114 21.22 -12.41 1.96
CA THR A 114 22.63 -12.30 2.36
C THR A 114 23.23 -10.99 1.84
N ALA A 115 24.39 -10.58 2.35
CA ALA A 115 25.13 -9.42 1.82
C ALA A 115 25.50 -9.60 0.33
N LYS A 116 25.83 -10.84 -0.10
CA LYS A 116 26.06 -11.17 -1.52
C LYS A 116 24.81 -10.93 -2.37
N ASP A 117 23.64 -11.30 -1.84
CA ASP A 117 22.37 -11.05 -2.50
C ASP A 117 22.01 -9.55 -2.53
N ALA A 118 22.29 -8.83 -1.44
CA ALA A 118 22.16 -7.36 -1.39
C ALA A 118 23.03 -6.69 -2.46
N MET A 119 24.30 -7.08 -2.58
CA MET A 119 25.20 -6.57 -3.62
C MET A 119 24.67 -6.85 -5.02
N ARG A 120 24.14 -8.06 -5.27
CA ARG A 120 23.50 -8.42 -6.55
C ARG A 120 22.29 -7.52 -6.86
N LEU A 121 21.43 -7.27 -5.86
CA LEU A 121 20.26 -6.39 -6.01
C LEU A 121 20.66 -4.93 -6.25
N LEU A 122 21.64 -4.42 -5.52
CA LEU A 122 22.18 -3.06 -5.69
C LEU A 122 22.80 -2.90 -7.09
N ASN A 123 23.61 -3.86 -7.53
CA ASN A 123 24.21 -3.82 -8.86
C ASN A 123 23.17 -3.88 -9.99
N LEU A 124 22.11 -4.67 -9.84
CA LEU A 124 21.01 -4.74 -10.81
C LEU A 124 20.33 -3.37 -10.99
N GLN A 125 20.13 -2.66 -9.89
CA GLN A 125 19.47 -1.35 -9.84
C GLN A 125 20.40 -0.19 -10.20
N ASN A 126 21.73 -0.34 -10.07
CA ASN A 126 22.72 0.71 -10.26
C ASN A 126 22.52 1.45 -11.59
N GLY A 127 22.45 2.79 -11.51
CA GLY A 127 22.19 3.67 -12.66
C GLY A 127 20.85 3.49 -13.37
N SER A 128 19.94 2.67 -12.85
CA SER A 128 18.66 2.31 -13.48
C SER A 128 17.49 3.05 -12.84
N TRP A 129 16.35 3.04 -13.52
CA TRP A 129 15.08 3.39 -12.89
C TRP A 129 14.45 2.13 -12.29
N GLN A 130 13.90 2.27 -11.08
CA GLN A 130 13.07 1.28 -10.43
C GLN A 130 11.74 1.90 -10.05
N THR A 131 10.70 1.06 -9.94
CA THR A 131 9.38 1.49 -9.51
C THR A 131 9.04 0.81 -8.20
N VAL A 132 8.78 1.60 -7.17
CA VAL A 132 8.25 1.11 -5.90
C VAL A 132 6.74 1.13 -6.00
N HIS A 133 6.11 -0.02 -5.79
CA HIS A 133 4.66 -0.17 -5.71
C HIS A 133 4.27 -0.35 -4.26
N THR A 134 3.31 0.43 -3.79
CA THR A 134 2.71 0.24 -2.47
C THR A 134 1.19 0.13 -2.59
N GLY A 135 0.67 -0.98 -2.10
CA GLY A 135 -0.76 -1.26 -1.97
C GLY A 135 -1.22 -0.99 -0.54
N ALA A 136 -2.46 -0.54 -0.41
CA ALA A 136 -3.16 -0.41 0.86
C ALA A 136 -4.57 -0.98 0.72
N ALA A 137 -5.11 -1.49 1.82
CA ALA A 137 -6.50 -1.93 1.91
C ALA A 137 -7.11 -1.53 3.26
N LEU A 138 -8.33 -1.03 3.26
CA LEU A 138 -9.11 -0.75 4.45
C LEU A 138 -10.36 -1.62 4.46
N ILE A 139 -10.54 -2.41 5.51
CA ILE A 139 -11.67 -3.32 5.68
C ILE A 139 -12.37 -3.00 6.98
N TRP A 140 -13.70 -2.85 6.93
CA TRP A 140 -14.55 -2.70 8.11
C TRP A 140 -15.83 -3.50 7.89
N LEU A 141 -15.86 -4.70 8.48
CA LEU A 141 -16.90 -5.70 8.22
C LEU A 141 -18.28 -5.23 8.68
N GLU A 142 -18.39 -4.66 9.89
CA GLU A 142 -19.66 -4.14 10.43
C GLU A 142 -20.32 -3.07 9.55
N LYS A 143 -19.52 -2.32 8.77
CA LYS A 143 -20.03 -1.31 7.83
C LYS A 143 -20.03 -1.77 6.37
N ASN A 144 -19.70 -3.03 6.08
CA ASN A 144 -19.54 -3.56 4.72
C ASN A 144 -18.58 -2.73 3.84
N ILE A 145 -17.50 -2.20 4.43
CA ILE A 145 -16.51 -1.39 3.71
C ILE A 145 -15.32 -2.28 3.33
N PHE A 146 -15.03 -2.33 2.03
CA PHE A 146 -13.89 -3.03 1.45
C PHE A 146 -13.22 -2.14 0.41
N LEU A 147 -12.11 -1.52 0.79
CA LEU A 147 -11.37 -0.60 -0.06
C LEU A 147 -9.97 -1.16 -0.30
N ALA A 148 -9.53 -1.15 -1.56
CA ALA A 148 -8.18 -1.55 -1.94
C ALA A 148 -7.66 -0.64 -3.07
N GLY A 149 -6.37 -0.33 -3.02
CA GLY A 149 -5.76 0.65 -3.92
C GLY A 149 -4.27 0.71 -3.72
N GLY A 150 -3.59 1.54 -4.50
CA GLY A 150 -2.15 1.68 -4.38
C GLY A 150 -1.60 2.80 -5.25
N GLU A 151 -0.38 3.19 -4.95
CA GLU A 151 0.38 4.17 -5.71
C GLU A 151 1.73 3.56 -6.14
N ARG A 152 2.37 4.22 -7.09
CA ARG A 152 3.71 3.88 -7.54
C ARG A 152 4.58 5.13 -7.51
N THR A 153 5.83 4.94 -7.12
CA THR A 153 6.86 5.98 -7.15
C THR A 153 8.06 5.45 -7.93
N ARG A 154 8.56 6.22 -8.90
CA ARG A 154 9.78 5.88 -9.62
C ARG A 154 10.98 6.46 -8.87
N CYS A 155 12.02 5.67 -8.71
CA CYS A 155 13.29 6.09 -8.13
C CYS A 155 14.40 5.85 -9.14
N LYS A 156 15.27 6.84 -9.35
CA LYS A 156 16.47 6.73 -10.17
C LYS A 156 17.64 6.43 -9.25
N ALA A 157 18.26 5.27 -9.40
CA ALA A 157 19.53 5.00 -8.74
C ALA A 157 20.66 5.83 -9.37
N ARG A 158 21.57 6.33 -8.53
CA ARG A 158 22.88 6.82 -8.96
C ARG A 158 23.64 5.70 -9.66
N LYS A 159 24.61 6.08 -10.49
CA LYS A 159 25.63 5.15 -11.01
C LYS A 159 26.83 5.22 -10.08
N LEU A 160 26.92 4.27 -9.14
CA LEU A 160 27.97 4.20 -8.13
C LEU A 160 29.02 3.13 -8.50
N PRO A 161 30.28 3.31 -8.08
CA PRO A 161 31.31 2.29 -8.25
C PRO A 161 31.06 1.10 -7.32
N LEU A 162 31.57 -0.08 -7.71
CA LEU A 162 31.34 -1.34 -6.99
C LEU A 162 31.78 -1.28 -5.51
N LYS A 163 32.85 -0.54 -5.21
CA LYS A 163 33.34 -0.35 -3.82
C LYS A 163 32.27 0.28 -2.92
N THR A 164 31.57 1.29 -3.43
CA THR A 164 30.48 1.95 -2.70
C THR A 164 29.27 1.04 -2.56
N LEU A 165 28.88 0.30 -3.61
CA LEU A 165 27.77 -0.65 -3.50
C LEU A 165 28.05 -1.74 -2.47
N ARG A 166 29.31 -2.19 -2.33
CA ARG A 166 29.71 -3.20 -1.35
C ARG A 166 29.51 -2.69 0.09
N SER A 167 29.94 -1.46 0.41
CA SER A 167 29.74 -0.91 1.75
C SER A 167 28.27 -0.67 2.10
N MET A 168 27.41 -0.47 1.10
CA MET A 168 25.96 -0.33 1.29
C MET A 168 25.27 -1.67 1.48
N ALA A 169 25.75 -2.74 0.84
CA ALA A 169 25.14 -4.08 0.88
C ALA A 169 25.03 -4.65 2.31
N GLU A 170 25.89 -4.22 3.22
CA GLU A 170 25.92 -4.65 4.62
C GLU A 170 24.86 -3.94 5.49
N LYS A 171 24.29 -2.82 5.03
CA LYS A 171 23.45 -1.93 5.85
C LYS A 171 21.95 -2.21 5.81
N HIS A 172 21.42 -2.80 4.73
CA HIS A 172 19.98 -2.77 4.44
C HIS A 172 19.35 -4.13 4.11
N LEU A 173 19.68 -5.14 4.93
CA LEU A 173 19.15 -6.49 4.72
C LEU A 173 17.63 -6.61 4.97
N ASP A 174 17.03 -5.69 5.73
CA ASP A 174 15.60 -5.69 6.06
C ASP A 174 14.69 -5.07 4.99
N LYS A 175 15.27 -4.51 3.91
CA LYS A 175 14.57 -3.66 2.93
C LYS A 175 14.54 -4.28 1.54
N ALA A 176 13.38 -4.16 0.88
CA ALA A 176 13.23 -4.60 -0.50
C ALA A 176 14.15 -3.77 -1.41
N GLY A 177 14.96 -4.45 -2.24
CA GLY A 177 15.95 -3.79 -3.08
C GLY A 177 17.24 -3.37 -2.37
N ALA A 178 17.40 -3.64 -1.07
CA ALA A 178 18.62 -3.39 -0.29
C ALA A 178 19.06 -1.91 -0.19
N TYR A 179 18.12 -0.95 -0.26
CA TYR A 179 18.36 0.47 -0.04
C TYR A 179 17.24 1.10 0.81
N ALA A 180 17.49 2.29 1.36
CA ALA A 180 16.64 3.01 2.30
C ALA A 180 16.55 4.51 1.95
N VAL A 181 15.50 4.95 1.23
CA VAL A 181 15.32 6.40 0.92
C VAL A 181 15.11 7.27 2.17
N GLN A 182 14.78 6.67 3.31
CA GLN A 182 14.64 7.39 4.57
C GLN A 182 15.96 7.60 5.30
N ASP A 183 17.00 6.85 4.95
CA ASP A 183 18.29 6.96 5.57
C ASP A 183 19.06 8.10 4.91
N ALA A 184 19.38 9.15 5.67
CA ALA A 184 20.08 10.32 5.16
C ALA A 184 21.49 9.95 4.63
N ASP A 185 22.06 8.86 5.13
CA ASP A 185 23.36 8.36 4.72
C ASP A 185 23.29 7.44 3.49
N ASP A 186 22.08 7.11 3.01
CA ASP A 186 21.88 6.31 1.81
C ASP A 186 21.84 7.21 0.55
N ILE A 187 22.99 7.29 -0.10
CA ILE A 187 23.18 8.08 -1.32
C ILE A 187 22.61 7.41 -2.58
N PHE A 188 22.02 6.21 -2.50
CA PHE A 188 21.71 5.39 -3.68
C PHE A 188 20.75 6.06 -4.65
N ILE A 189 19.77 6.82 -4.16
CA ILE A 189 18.75 7.44 -5.00
C ILE A 189 19.15 8.85 -5.40
N ALA A 190 19.25 9.08 -6.70
CA ALA A 190 19.56 10.38 -7.30
C ALA A 190 18.31 11.26 -7.46
N LYS A 191 17.18 10.63 -7.82
CA LYS A 191 15.93 11.32 -8.14
C LYS A 191 14.74 10.44 -7.81
N MET A 192 13.65 11.07 -7.37
CA MET A 192 12.37 10.43 -7.11
C MET A 192 11.28 11.15 -7.90
N ASP A 193 10.37 10.37 -8.48
CA ASP A 193 9.20 10.86 -9.20
C ASP A 193 7.97 10.11 -8.68
N GLY A 194 7.20 10.82 -7.86
CA GLY A 194 6.11 10.27 -7.05
C GLY A 194 6.28 10.63 -5.58
N ARG A 195 5.66 9.84 -4.71
CA ARG A 195 5.55 10.17 -3.29
C ARG A 195 6.55 9.41 -2.43
N PHE A 196 7.12 10.10 -1.44
CA PHE A 196 8.05 9.53 -0.46
C PHE A 196 7.39 8.45 0.40
N ASP A 197 6.20 8.73 0.96
CA ASP A 197 5.44 7.80 1.81
C ASP A 197 5.18 6.43 1.15
N THR A 198 4.95 6.44 -0.16
CA THR A 198 4.80 5.25 -1.01
C THR A 198 6.10 4.44 -1.06
N VAL A 199 7.26 5.09 -1.11
CA VAL A 199 8.57 4.40 -1.09
C VAL A 199 8.89 3.84 0.30
N VAL A 200 8.54 4.58 1.35
CA VAL A 200 8.71 4.16 2.75
C VAL A 200 7.90 2.89 3.07
N GLY A 201 6.71 2.81 2.47
CA GLY A 201 5.90 1.59 2.45
C GLY A 201 4.45 1.76 2.90
N LEU A 202 3.93 3.00 2.95
CA LEU A 202 2.50 3.26 3.13
C LEU A 202 2.09 4.53 2.38
N SER A 203 1.29 4.36 1.33
CA SER A 203 0.75 5.47 0.53
C SER A 203 -0.27 6.28 1.33
N MET A 204 0.15 7.33 2.02
CA MET A 204 -0.73 8.10 2.91
C MET A 204 -1.84 8.85 2.17
N ASN A 205 -1.65 9.15 0.88
CA ASN A 205 -2.70 9.67 0.03
C ASN A 205 -3.87 8.67 -0.11
N VAL A 206 -3.55 7.39 -0.39
CA VAL A 206 -4.53 6.30 -0.45
C VAL A 206 -5.19 6.09 0.91
N VAL A 207 -4.42 6.10 2.00
CA VAL A 207 -4.95 5.96 3.37
C VAL A 207 -5.96 7.06 3.68
N ARG A 208 -5.63 8.33 3.40
CA ARG A 208 -6.53 9.47 3.62
C ARG A 208 -7.82 9.34 2.80
N LYS A 209 -7.72 8.91 1.54
CA LYS A 209 -8.88 8.64 0.69
C LYS A 209 -9.79 7.58 1.31
N PHE A 210 -9.22 6.47 1.79
CA PHE A 210 -10.00 5.40 2.42
C PHE A 210 -10.63 5.83 3.73
N MET A 211 -9.91 6.58 4.57
CA MET A 211 -10.45 7.12 5.81
C MET A 211 -11.65 8.04 5.53
N LYS A 212 -11.54 8.93 4.54
CA LYS A 212 -12.65 9.79 4.10
C LYS A 212 -13.85 8.97 3.64
N GLN A 213 -13.63 7.97 2.77
CA GLN A 213 -14.68 7.08 2.27
C GLN A 213 -15.33 6.25 3.39
N ALA A 214 -14.58 5.89 4.42
CA ALA A 214 -15.08 5.15 5.57
C ALA A 214 -15.73 6.04 6.67
N GLY A 215 -15.82 7.35 6.44
CA GLY A 215 -16.34 8.30 7.42
C GLY A 215 -15.47 8.47 8.67
N LEU A 216 -14.18 8.15 8.58
CA LEU A 216 -13.21 8.31 9.66
C LEU A 216 -12.59 9.72 9.62
N SER A 217 -12.69 10.45 10.73
CA SER A 217 -12.10 11.78 10.89
C SER A 217 -10.72 11.71 11.55
N ILE A 218 -9.74 12.44 11.00
CA ILE A 218 -8.46 12.69 11.66
C ILE A 218 -8.65 13.92 12.56
N LYS A 219 -8.46 13.79 13.88
CA LYS A 219 -8.44 14.97 14.75
C LYS A 219 -7.21 15.79 14.37
N LYS A 220 -7.36 17.04 13.93
CA LYS A 220 -6.24 17.97 13.87
C LYS A 220 -5.71 18.15 15.29
N LYS A 221 -4.38 18.10 15.47
CA LYS A 221 -3.75 18.55 16.71
C LYS A 221 -4.21 19.99 16.93
N SER A 222 -4.96 20.25 17.99
CA SER A 222 -5.21 21.62 18.45
C SER A 222 -3.84 22.26 18.71
N GLU A 223 -3.63 23.44 18.14
CA GLU A 223 -2.48 24.30 18.46
C GLU A 223 -2.39 24.39 19.99
N VAL A 224 -1.23 24.03 20.52
CA VAL A 224 -0.92 24.25 21.93
C VAL A 224 -0.81 25.76 22.08
N SER A 225 -1.84 26.38 22.64
CA SER A 225 -1.77 27.75 23.14
C SER A 225 -0.66 27.77 24.19
N SER A 226 0.44 28.42 23.86
CA SER A 226 1.41 28.88 24.85
C SER A 226 0.67 29.86 25.77
N GLN A 227 0.54 29.49 27.04
CA GLN A 227 0.42 30.46 28.12
C GLN A 227 1.83 30.90 28.52
#